data_AF-U2A103-F1
#
_entry.id   AF-U2A103-F1
#
_cell.length_a   1.000
_cell.length_b   1.000
_cell.length_c   1.000
_cell.angle_alpha   90.00
_cell.angle_beta   90.00
_cell.angle_gamma   90.00
#
_symmetry.space_group_name_H-M   'P 1'
#
loop_
_entity.id
_entity.type
_entity.pdbx_description
1 polymer ?
#
loop_
_entity_poly.entity_id
_entity_poly.type
_entity_poly.pdbx_seq_one_letter_code
_entity_poly.pdbx_strand_id
1 'polypeptide(L)'
;YLIDTCDGRLLQRLVTPAGRHFNGHAVFHKGGDWLYATENDTNEPGRGVLGVYRLQGERLVRAGEHASHGVGPHQLLWMPDGETLVVANGGIRTEAESRVEMNLDAMDASLVLMRRDGSLVSRERLAEQQNSVRHLAVASDGTVVSGQQYMGDIQDAAPLLAIKRPGQAFQPFPLGEAQRLAMNQYTASVAIHSELRLLALTAPRGNRFFIWDLDSAEVRLDVPLADCAGVGALAEGFVVSSGQGRCRLYDCRGERIVAKALELPAGLWDNHLRLA
;
A
#
# COMPACT_ATOMS: atom_id res chain seq x y z
N TYR A 1 4.59 -12.41 12.08
CA TYR A 1 3.95 -13.25 13.11
C TYR A 1 2.54 -13.58 12.66
N LEU A 2 1.99 -14.73 13.07
CA LEU A 2 0.57 -15.05 12.94
C LEU A 2 -0.06 -14.91 14.33
N ILE A 3 -1.09 -14.08 14.45
CA ILE A 3 -1.73 -13.71 15.71
C ILE A 3 -3.23 -13.92 15.55
N ASP A 4 -3.86 -14.50 16.56
CA ASP A 4 -5.32 -14.56 16.66
C ASP A 4 -5.85 -13.19 17.08
N THR A 5 -6.71 -12.59 16.26
CA THR A 5 -7.23 -11.24 16.51
C THR A 5 -8.35 -11.21 17.57
N CYS A 6 -8.89 -12.36 17.98
CA CYS A 6 -9.93 -12.42 19.01
C CYS A 6 -9.35 -12.25 20.42
N ASP A 7 -8.20 -12.87 20.69
CA ASP A 7 -7.58 -12.90 22.02
C ASP A 7 -6.12 -12.39 22.05
N GLY A 8 -5.54 -12.05 20.90
CA GLY A 8 -4.17 -11.56 20.78
C GLY A 8 -3.09 -12.65 20.90
N ARG A 9 -3.47 -13.93 20.93
CA ARG A 9 -2.53 -15.04 21.10
C ARG A 9 -1.60 -15.16 19.88
N LEU A 10 -0.29 -15.29 20.14
CA LEU A 10 0.70 -15.61 19.12
C LEU A 10 0.55 -17.08 18.71
N LEU A 11 0.07 -17.34 17.50
CA LEU A 11 -0.09 -18.68 16.94
C LEU A 11 1.21 -19.20 16.32
N GLN A 12 1.96 -18.34 15.62
CA GLN A 12 3.19 -18.74 14.94
C GLN A 12 4.16 -17.58 14.73
N ARG A 13 5.45 -17.82 14.94
CA ARG A 13 6.53 -16.99 14.39
C ARG A 13 6.95 -17.57 13.05
N LEU A 14 6.84 -16.77 11.98
CA LEU A 14 7.30 -17.16 10.64
C LEU A 14 8.73 -16.69 10.42
N VAL A 15 9.49 -17.51 9.72
CA VAL A 15 10.81 -17.18 9.16
C VAL A 15 10.77 -17.50 7.68
N THR A 16 11.42 -16.68 6.86
CA THR A 16 11.59 -17.00 5.44
C THR A 16 12.53 -18.18 5.27
N PRO A 17 12.39 -18.96 4.18
CA PRO A 17 13.40 -19.94 3.79
C PRO A 17 14.76 -19.29 3.52
N ALA A 18 15.82 -20.09 3.50
CA ALA A 18 17.13 -19.63 3.04
C ALA A 18 17.03 -19.00 1.64
N GLY A 19 17.70 -17.89 1.42
CA GLY A 19 17.63 -17.16 0.15
C GLY A 19 16.40 -16.25 0.01
N ARG A 20 15.57 -16.11 1.03
CA ARG A 20 14.36 -15.27 1.01
C ARG A 20 14.35 -14.31 2.19
N HIS A 21 13.77 -13.14 1.97
CA HIS A 21 13.59 -12.13 3.02
C HIS A 21 12.21 -11.47 2.92
N PHE A 22 11.47 -11.36 4.01
CA PHE A 22 10.15 -10.71 4.00
C PHE A 22 10.27 -9.22 3.68
N ASN A 23 9.33 -8.70 2.89
CA ASN A 23 9.31 -7.29 2.47
C ASN A 23 8.11 -6.50 3.02
N GLY A 24 7.54 -6.96 4.13
CA GLY A 24 6.68 -6.18 5.03
C GLY A 24 5.17 -6.35 4.89
N HIS A 25 4.66 -6.83 3.75
CA HIS A 25 3.21 -6.98 3.55
C HIS A 25 2.79 -8.41 3.23
N ALA A 26 1.58 -8.76 3.66
CA ALA A 26 0.93 -10.02 3.32
C ALA A 26 -0.58 -9.82 3.22
N VAL A 27 -1.25 -10.66 2.43
CA VAL A 27 -2.72 -10.65 2.28
C VAL A 27 -3.26 -12.08 2.34
N PHE A 28 -4.34 -12.27 3.10
CA PHE A 28 -5.12 -13.51 3.04
C PHE A 28 -6.04 -13.48 1.84
N HIS A 29 -6.21 -14.62 1.17
CA HIS A 29 -7.32 -14.85 0.25
C HIS A 29 -8.65 -14.76 1.00
N LYS A 30 -9.73 -14.33 0.33
CA LYS A 30 -11.07 -14.18 0.93
C LYS A 30 -11.57 -15.44 1.65
N GLY A 31 -11.17 -16.62 1.16
CA GLY A 31 -11.51 -17.90 1.77
C GLY A 31 -10.73 -18.25 3.05
N GLY A 32 -9.75 -17.44 3.47
CA GLY A 32 -8.97 -17.64 4.70
C GLY A 32 -7.87 -18.71 4.63
N ASP A 33 -7.96 -19.66 3.69
CA ASP A 33 -7.04 -20.80 3.60
C ASP A 33 -5.63 -20.47 3.07
N TRP A 34 -5.46 -19.33 2.39
CA TRP A 34 -4.23 -19.00 1.69
C TRP A 34 -3.76 -17.60 2.04
N LEU A 35 -2.44 -17.44 2.19
CA LEU A 35 -1.78 -16.17 2.43
C LEU A 35 -0.63 -15.99 1.44
N TYR A 36 -0.52 -14.77 0.92
CA TYR A 36 0.51 -14.35 -0.01
C TYR A 36 1.32 -13.24 0.67
N ALA A 37 2.64 -13.40 0.76
CA ALA A 37 3.52 -12.44 1.43
C ALA A 37 4.56 -11.89 0.47
N THR A 38 4.84 -10.58 0.53
CA THR A 38 5.95 -10.01 -0.24
C THR A 38 7.29 -10.47 0.33
N GLU A 39 8.15 -10.96 -0.57
CA GLU A 39 9.46 -11.50 -0.26
C GLU A 39 10.47 -11.02 -1.34
N ASN A 40 11.73 -10.90 -0.98
CA ASN A 40 12.84 -10.70 -1.91
C ASN A 40 13.62 -12.00 -2.07
N ASP A 41 14.04 -12.32 -3.29
CA ASP A 41 15.05 -13.33 -3.57
C ASP A 41 16.44 -12.75 -3.30
N THR A 42 17.14 -13.28 -2.31
CA THR A 42 18.50 -12.83 -1.95
C THR A 42 19.57 -13.62 -2.69
N ASN A 43 19.21 -14.71 -3.38
CA ASN A 43 20.14 -15.48 -4.22
C ASN A 43 20.22 -14.88 -5.63
N GLU A 44 19.13 -14.26 -6.10
CA GLU A 44 19.07 -13.58 -7.39
C GLU A 44 18.71 -12.09 -7.19
N PRO A 45 19.72 -11.21 -7.03
CA PRO A 45 19.48 -9.82 -6.68
C PRO A 45 18.55 -9.10 -7.65
N GLY A 46 17.43 -8.60 -7.12
CA GLY A 46 16.42 -7.87 -7.88
C GLY A 46 15.19 -8.71 -8.28
N ARG A 47 15.23 -10.04 -8.13
CA ARG A 47 14.03 -10.87 -8.33
C ARG A 47 13.10 -10.74 -7.12
N GLY A 48 11.97 -10.06 -7.31
CA GLY A 48 10.87 -10.03 -6.35
C GLY A 48 10.03 -11.30 -6.40
N VAL A 49 9.56 -11.76 -5.23
CA VAL A 49 8.71 -12.94 -5.12
C VAL A 49 7.56 -12.74 -4.15
N LEU A 50 6.51 -13.53 -4.33
CA LEU A 50 5.41 -13.69 -3.39
C LEU A 50 5.49 -15.08 -2.76
N GLY A 51 5.76 -15.16 -1.47
CA GLY A 51 5.68 -16.41 -0.72
C GLY A 51 4.23 -16.86 -0.59
N VAL A 52 3.94 -18.11 -0.90
CA VAL A 52 2.59 -18.68 -0.86
C VAL A 52 2.50 -19.63 0.32
N TYR A 53 1.54 -19.37 1.21
CA TYR A 53 1.32 -20.13 2.43
C TYR A 53 -0.11 -20.63 2.48
N ARG A 54 -0.30 -21.87 2.93
CA ARG A 54 -1.61 -22.44 3.24
C ARG A 54 -1.80 -22.46 4.75
N LEU A 55 -2.93 -21.97 5.23
CA LEU A 55 -3.34 -22.12 6.62
C LEU A 55 -3.83 -23.56 6.84
N GLN A 56 -3.23 -24.25 7.80
CA GLN A 56 -3.59 -25.61 8.22
C GLN A 56 -3.73 -25.61 9.74
N GLY A 57 -4.98 -25.62 10.22
CA GLY A 57 -5.28 -25.31 11.62
C GLY A 57 -4.82 -23.88 11.96
N GLU A 58 -4.09 -23.72 13.05
CA GLU A 58 -3.55 -22.42 13.49
C GLU A 58 -2.13 -22.14 12.95
N ARG A 59 -1.74 -22.76 11.83
CA ARG A 59 -0.36 -22.66 11.29
C ARG A 59 -0.35 -22.39 9.80
N LEU A 60 0.49 -21.45 9.39
CA LEU A 60 0.85 -21.21 8.00
C LEU A 60 1.98 -22.16 7.58
N VAL A 61 1.71 -22.95 6.54
CA VAL A 61 2.66 -23.87 5.90
C VAL A 61 2.99 -23.34 4.52
N ARG A 62 4.27 -23.10 4.23
CA ARG A 62 4.70 -22.62 2.91
C ARG A 62 4.41 -23.68 1.86
N ALA A 63 3.68 -23.30 0.82
CA ALA A 63 3.31 -24.16 -0.30
C ALA A 63 4.18 -23.89 -1.54
N GLY A 64 4.76 -22.69 -1.65
CA GLY A 64 5.60 -22.32 -2.79
C GLY A 64 5.87 -20.84 -2.86
N GLU A 65 6.20 -20.36 -4.05
CA GLU A 65 6.33 -18.94 -4.36
C GLU A 65 5.94 -18.65 -5.81
N HIS A 66 5.61 -17.39 -6.09
CA HIS A 66 5.44 -16.87 -7.44
C HIS A 66 6.39 -15.69 -7.65
N ALA A 67 6.81 -15.45 -8.90
CA ALA A 67 7.49 -14.20 -9.23
C ALA A 67 6.51 -13.03 -9.00
N SER A 68 6.98 -11.92 -8.43
CA SER A 68 6.19 -10.68 -8.36
C SER A 68 6.20 -9.91 -9.70
N HIS A 69 6.94 -10.43 -10.68
CA HIS A 69 7.20 -9.84 -12.00
C HIS A 69 7.80 -8.43 -11.92
N GLY A 70 8.53 -8.14 -10.85
CA GLY A 70 9.21 -6.87 -10.64
C GLY A 70 10.26 -6.94 -9.54
N VAL A 71 10.74 -5.77 -9.12
CA VAL A 71 11.82 -5.62 -8.14
C VAL A 71 11.26 -5.06 -6.84
N GLY A 72 11.61 -5.68 -5.70
CA GLY A 72 11.24 -5.19 -4.38
C GLY A 72 9.73 -5.05 -4.17
N PRO A 73 8.94 -6.15 -4.24
CA PRO A 73 7.50 -6.12 -4.02
C PRO A 73 7.21 -5.56 -2.64
N HIS A 74 6.48 -4.44 -2.58
CA HIS A 74 6.20 -3.75 -1.34
C HIS A 74 4.86 -4.22 -0.77
N GLN A 75 3.76 -3.86 -1.43
CA GLN A 75 2.40 -4.23 -1.03
C GLN A 75 1.73 -5.06 -2.13
N LEU A 76 0.78 -5.90 -1.73
CA LEU A 76 -0.13 -6.62 -2.60
C LEU A 76 -1.56 -6.55 -2.04
N LEU A 77 -2.56 -6.54 -2.94
CA LEU A 77 -3.98 -6.60 -2.61
C LEU A 77 -4.72 -7.49 -3.60
N TRP A 78 -5.87 -8.02 -3.19
CA TRP A 78 -6.79 -8.69 -4.13
C TRP A 78 -7.58 -7.67 -4.93
N MET A 79 -7.75 -7.98 -6.21
CA MET A 79 -8.75 -7.32 -7.05
C MET A 79 -10.16 -7.83 -6.69
N PRO A 80 -11.23 -7.11 -7.08
CA PRO A 80 -12.60 -7.47 -6.70
C PRO A 80 -13.07 -8.87 -7.17
N ASP A 81 -12.44 -9.44 -8.19
CA ASP A 81 -12.73 -10.81 -8.65
C ASP A 81 -12.31 -11.89 -7.61
N GLY A 82 -11.40 -11.55 -6.70
CA GLY A 82 -10.82 -12.45 -5.70
C GLY A 82 -9.85 -13.48 -6.26
N GLU A 83 -9.46 -13.39 -7.52
CA GLU A 83 -8.55 -14.34 -8.19
C GLU A 83 -7.36 -13.65 -8.87
N THR A 84 -7.40 -12.32 -8.99
CA THR A 84 -6.30 -11.48 -9.46
C THR A 84 -5.69 -10.72 -8.29
N LEU A 85 -4.37 -10.74 -8.20
CA LEU A 85 -3.58 -9.90 -7.29
C LEU A 85 -3.09 -8.67 -8.04
N VAL A 86 -3.13 -7.51 -7.38
CA VAL A 86 -2.33 -6.34 -7.73
C VAL A 86 -1.13 -6.24 -6.81
N VAL A 87 0.05 -5.99 -7.38
CA VAL A 87 1.33 -5.94 -6.66
C VAL A 87 2.05 -4.64 -6.99
N ALA A 88 2.40 -3.90 -5.96
CA ALA A 88 3.28 -2.75 -6.04
C ALA A 88 4.73 -3.22 -5.93
N ASN A 89 5.48 -3.15 -7.02
CA ASN A 89 6.92 -3.37 -6.99
C ASN A 89 7.62 -2.02 -6.87
N GLY A 90 8.35 -1.82 -5.78
CA GLY A 90 8.98 -0.54 -5.46
C GLY A 90 10.17 -0.20 -6.35
N GLY A 91 10.74 -1.17 -7.07
CA GLY A 91 11.84 -0.94 -8.00
C GLY A 91 13.23 -0.86 -7.36
N ILE A 92 13.30 -0.86 -6.03
CA ILE A 92 14.55 -0.73 -5.27
C ILE A 92 15.04 -2.11 -4.84
N ARG A 93 16.30 -2.37 -5.14
CA ARG A 93 17.07 -3.51 -4.62
C ARG A 93 17.62 -3.12 -3.25
N THR A 94 17.09 -3.75 -2.23
CA THR A 94 17.59 -3.70 -0.86
C THR A 94 18.21 -5.04 -0.52
N GLU A 95 19.35 -5.07 0.17
CA GLU A 95 19.85 -6.32 0.74
C GLU A 95 18.99 -6.73 1.94
N ALA A 96 19.01 -8.02 2.29
CA ALA A 96 18.17 -8.58 3.34
C ALA A 96 18.33 -7.86 4.69
N GLU A 97 19.54 -7.41 5.01
CA GLU A 97 19.87 -6.83 6.32
C GLU A 97 20.16 -5.33 6.25
N SER A 98 20.58 -4.84 5.08
CA SER A 98 20.88 -3.43 4.87
C SER A 98 19.75 -2.82 4.01
N ARG A 99 19.01 -1.85 4.57
CA ARG A 99 18.07 -1.02 3.79
C ARG A 99 18.81 -0.09 2.81
N VAL A 100 20.01 -0.46 2.38
CA VAL A 100 20.84 0.31 1.46
C VAL A 100 20.24 0.17 0.06
N GLU A 101 20.04 1.31 -0.58
CA GLU A 101 19.46 1.41 -1.91
C GLU A 101 20.58 1.21 -2.94
N MET A 102 20.54 0.10 -3.69
CA MET A 102 21.68 -0.30 -4.53
C MET A 102 21.54 0.05 -6.01
N ASN A 103 20.37 0.52 -6.46
CA ASN A 103 20.07 0.67 -7.88
C ASN A 103 19.21 1.90 -8.19
N LEU A 104 19.39 3.02 -7.50
CA LEU A 104 18.56 4.22 -7.76
C LEU A 104 18.61 4.66 -9.23
N ASP A 105 19.77 4.57 -9.89
CA ASP A 105 19.92 4.89 -11.32
C ASP A 105 19.31 3.82 -12.27
N ALA A 106 19.03 2.63 -11.74
CA ALA A 106 18.45 1.49 -12.45
C ALA A 106 17.16 1.01 -11.76
N MET A 107 16.42 1.95 -11.15
CA MET A 107 15.19 1.64 -10.45
C MET A 107 14.14 1.19 -11.47
N ASP A 108 13.39 0.14 -11.13
CA ASP A 108 12.42 -0.47 -12.04
C ASP A 108 11.09 -0.73 -11.29
N ALA A 109 10.45 0.36 -10.88
CA ALA A 109 9.17 0.29 -10.19
C ALA A 109 8.03 -0.07 -11.16
N SER A 110 7.12 -0.93 -10.73
CA SER A 110 5.98 -1.33 -11.57
C SER A 110 4.75 -1.72 -10.77
N LEU A 111 3.58 -1.45 -11.35
CA LEU A 111 2.31 -2.03 -10.93
C LEU A 111 2.08 -3.31 -11.73
N VAL A 112 1.90 -4.43 -11.03
CA VAL A 112 1.68 -5.74 -11.66
C VAL A 112 0.29 -6.24 -11.33
N LEU A 113 -0.44 -6.70 -12.35
CA LEU A 113 -1.59 -7.58 -12.19
C LEU A 113 -1.16 -9.01 -12.52
N MET A 114 -1.50 -9.95 -11.65
CA MET A 114 -1.19 -11.37 -11.83
C MET A 114 -2.32 -12.24 -11.30
N ARG A 115 -2.54 -13.40 -11.91
CA ARG A 115 -3.48 -14.37 -11.34
C ARG A 115 -2.89 -15.03 -10.12
N ARG A 116 -3.78 -15.61 -9.33
CA ARG A 116 -3.48 -16.37 -8.11
C ARG A 116 -2.43 -17.48 -8.30
N ASP A 117 -2.33 -18.07 -9.49
CA ASP A 117 -1.35 -19.12 -9.83
C ASP A 117 0.05 -18.59 -10.18
N GLY A 118 0.23 -17.27 -10.17
CA GLY A 118 1.49 -16.63 -10.53
C GLY A 118 1.56 -16.10 -11.95
N SER A 119 0.58 -16.41 -12.81
CA SER A 119 0.61 -15.97 -14.22
C SER A 119 0.44 -14.46 -14.35
N LEU A 120 1.33 -13.84 -15.13
CA LEU A 120 1.31 -12.40 -15.38
C LEU A 120 0.08 -12.02 -16.22
N VAL A 121 -0.62 -10.97 -15.81
CA VAL A 121 -1.73 -10.35 -16.56
C VAL A 121 -1.26 -9.03 -17.17
N SER A 122 -0.71 -8.13 -16.37
CA SER A 122 -0.10 -6.88 -16.86
C SER A 122 1.06 -6.45 -15.97
N ARG A 123 1.98 -5.69 -16.57
CA ARG A 123 3.06 -4.99 -15.88
C ARG A 123 3.16 -3.60 -16.45
N GLU A 124 2.94 -2.60 -15.62
CA GLU A 124 2.85 -1.19 -16.03
C GLU A 124 3.78 -0.33 -15.20
N ARG A 125 4.30 0.74 -15.81
CA ARG A 125 5.27 1.67 -15.21
C ARG A 125 4.78 3.09 -15.38
N LEU A 126 5.19 3.97 -14.46
CA LEU A 126 5.12 5.41 -14.66
C LEU A 126 6.34 5.87 -15.47
N ALA A 127 6.27 7.07 -16.05
CA ALA A 127 7.37 7.64 -16.83
C ALA A 127 8.59 7.97 -15.96
N GLU A 128 8.35 8.40 -14.72
CA GLU A 128 9.39 8.81 -13.79
C GLU A 128 10.06 7.60 -13.15
N GLN A 129 11.35 7.38 -13.46
CA GLN A 129 12.06 6.16 -13.12
C GLN A 129 12.27 6.00 -11.61
N GLN A 130 12.57 7.09 -10.91
CA GLN A 130 12.84 7.09 -9.47
C GLN A 130 11.57 7.16 -8.62
N ASN A 131 10.41 6.86 -9.22
CA ASN A 131 9.12 6.92 -8.55
C ASN A 131 8.69 5.55 -8.01
N SER A 132 8.97 5.30 -6.74
CA SER A 132 8.75 3.98 -6.13
C SER A 132 7.27 3.76 -5.86
N VAL A 133 6.68 2.73 -6.46
CA VAL A 133 5.28 2.34 -6.20
C VAL A 133 5.21 1.60 -4.86
N ARG A 134 4.42 2.13 -3.92
CA ARG A 134 4.35 1.63 -2.54
C ARG A 134 2.95 1.18 -2.18
N HIS A 135 2.19 2.04 -1.50
CA HIS A 135 0.93 1.66 -0.91
C HIS A 135 -0.18 1.61 -1.95
N LEU A 136 -1.09 0.65 -1.81
CA LEU A 136 -2.18 0.41 -2.75
C LEU A 136 -3.54 0.55 -2.06
N ALA A 137 -4.53 0.99 -2.83
CA ALA A 137 -5.95 0.89 -2.52
C ALA A 137 -6.70 0.39 -3.76
N VAL A 138 -7.71 -0.45 -3.55
CA VAL A 138 -8.52 -1.04 -4.62
C VAL A 138 -10.00 -0.73 -4.36
N ALA A 139 -10.67 -0.15 -5.34
CA ALA A 139 -12.11 0.11 -5.31
C ALA A 139 -12.92 -1.12 -5.76
N SER A 140 -14.20 -1.16 -5.41
CA SER A 140 -15.11 -2.25 -5.82
C SER A 140 -15.30 -2.36 -7.34
N ASP A 141 -15.12 -1.26 -8.08
CA ASP A 141 -15.17 -1.23 -9.55
C ASP A 141 -13.86 -1.72 -10.22
N GLY A 142 -12.83 -2.06 -9.44
CA GLY A 142 -11.52 -2.49 -9.93
C GLY A 142 -10.52 -1.36 -10.18
N THR A 143 -10.87 -0.12 -9.85
CA THR A 143 -9.92 1.00 -9.83
C THR A 143 -8.85 0.76 -8.77
N VAL A 144 -7.59 0.87 -9.17
CA VAL A 144 -6.44 0.81 -8.26
C VAL A 144 -5.85 2.20 -8.14
N VAL A 145 -5.58 2.63 -6.92
CA VAL A 145 -4.74 3.80 -6.66
C VAL A 145 -3.49 3.36 -5.91
N SER A 146 -2.38 4.02 -6.21
CA SER A 146 -1.10 3.79 -5.57
C SER A 146 -0.49 5.10 -5.09
N GLY A 147 0.06 5.09 -3.88
CA GLY A 147 0.95 6.13 -3.39
C GLY A 147 2.39 5.85 -3.78
N GLN A 148 3.13 6.90 -4.12
CA GLN A 148 4.54 6.81 -4.45
C GLN A 148 5.46 7.40 -3.37
N GLN A 149 6.72 6.96 -3.41
CA GLN A 149 7.84 7.57 -2.70
C GLN A 149 8.93 7.86 -3.73
N TYR A 150 9.24 9.13 -3.95
CA TYR A 150 10.20 9.55 -4.95
C TYR A 150 11.61 9.60 -4.37
N MET A 151 12.57 9.05 -5.11
CA MET A 151 13.97 8.87 -4.68
C MET A 151 14.96 9.80 -5.40
N GLY A 152 14.48 10.67 -6.28
CA GLY A 152 15.30 11.68 -6.95
C GLY A 152 15.45 12.97 -6.14
N ASP A 153 15.63 14.10 -6.83
CA ASP A 153 15.79 15.39 -6.18
C ASP A 153 14.48 15.85 -5.51
N ILE A 154 14.60 16.57 -4.40
CA ILE A 154 13.45 17.11 -3.69
C ILE A 154 12.70 18.18 -4.51
N GLN A 155 13.39 18.81 -5.46
CA GLN A 155 12.82 19.83 -6.34
C GLN A 155 12.11 19.25 -7.57
N ASP A 156 12.27 17.95 -7.85
CA ASP A 156 11.65 17.33 -9.01
C ASP A 156 10.12 17.26 -8.87
N ALA A 157 9.45 17.42 -10.00
CA ALA A 157 8.00 17.42 -10.11
C ALA A 157 7.40 16.00 -10.29
N ALA A 158 7.87 15.04 -9.49
CA ALA A 158 7.42 13.65 -9.58
C ALA A 158 5.97 13.47 -9.06
N PRO A 159 5.12 12.69 -9.76
CA PRO A 159 3.77 12.41 -9.28
C PRO A 159 3.81 11.49 -8.06
N LEU A 160 3.08 11.84 -7.00
CA LEU A 160 3.09 11.08 -5.74
C LEU A 160 1.84 10.21 -5.52
N LEU A 161 0.89 10.29 -6.46
CA LEU A 161 -0.26 9.42 -6.59
C LEU A 161 -0.42 9.00 -8.05
N ALA A 162 -0.84 7.76 -8.26
CA ALA A 162 -1.14 7.21 -9.57
C ALA A 162 -2.37 6.30 -9.52
N ILE A 163 -3.11 6.25 -10.61
CA ILE A 163 -4.40 5.57 -10.74
C ILE A 163 -4.39 4.65 -11.95
N LYS A 164 -5.00 3.47 -11.81
CA LYS A 164 -5.31 2.55 -12.89
C LYS A 164 -6.79 2.19 -12.81
N ARG A 165 -7.57 2.63 -13.80
CA ARG A 165 -8.97 2.21 -13.96
C ARG A 165 -9.04 0.95 -14.84
N PRO A 166 -10.10 0.13 -14.73
CA PRO A 166 -10.31 -1.00 -15.64
C PRO A 166 -10.22 -0.57 -17.11
N GLY A 167 -9.44 -1.29 -17.90
CA GLY A 167 -9.22 -1.00 -19.32
C GLY A 167 -8.38 0.25 -19.62
N GLN A 168 -7.90 0.98 -18.60
CA GLN A 168 -7.04 2.15 -18.77
C GLN A 168 -5.60 1.86 -18.34
N ALA A 169 -4.67 2.65 -18.87
CA ALA A 169 -3.27 2.61 -18.46
C ALA A 169 -3.11 3.09 -17.02
N PHE A 170 -2.10 2.55 -16.33
CA PHE A 170 -1.61 3.12 -15.09
C PHE A 170 -0.95 4.48 -15.35
N GLN A 171 -1.47 5.53 -14.73
CA GLN A 171 -1.07 6.92 -15.00
C GLN A 171 -1.09 7.77 -13.73
N PRO A 172 -0.40 8.93 -13.72
CA PRO A 172 -0.49 9.87 -12.59
C PRO A 172 -1.93 10.26 -12.26
N PHE A 173 -2.25 10.33 -10.96
CA PHE A 173 -3.48 10.97 -10.49
C PHE A 173 -3.27 12.49 -10.56
N PRO A 174 -4.23 13.28 -11.07
CA PRO A 174 -4.02 14.70 -11.35
C PRO A 174 -4.07 15.52 -10.05
N LEU A 175 -2.96 15.53 -9.33
CA LEU A 175 -2.74 16.34 -8.14
C LEU A 175 -2.53 17.81 -8.52
N GLY A 176 -3.03 18.72 -7.69
CA GLY A 176 -2.59 20.11 -7.73
C GLY A 176 -1.17 20.24 -7.17
N GLU A 177 -0.42 21.21 -7.71
CA GLU A 177 1.01 21.39 -7.38
C GLU A 177 1.24 21.70 -5.90
N ALA A 178 0.34 22.48 -5.28
CA ALA A 178 0.42 22.79 -3.86
C ALA A 178 0.30 21.53 -2.99
N GLN A 179 -0.58 20.59 -3.36
CA GLN A 179 -0.72 19.31 -2.65
C GLN A 179 0.52 18.44 -2.85
N ARG A 180 1.04 18.35 -4.09
CA ARG A 180 2.24 17.58 -4.40
C ARG A 180 3.45 18.05 -3.59
N LEU A 181 3.73 19.35 -3.60
CA LEU A 181 4.83 19.94 -2.81
C LEU A 181 4.66 19.67 -1.32
N ALA A 182 3.44 19.78 -0.80
CA ALA A 182 3.16 19.52 0.60
C ALA A 182 3.37 18.06 1.03
N MET A 183 3.54 17.11 0.10
CA MET A 183 3.83 15.71 0.43
C MET A 183 5.33 15.45 0.67
N ASN A 184 6.23 16.38 0.31
CA ASN A 184 7.69 16.23 0.49
C ASN A 184 8.23 14.90 -0.06
N GLN A 185 7.85 14.57 -1.31
CA GLN A 185 8.25 13.39 -2.05
C GLN A 185 7.86 12.03 -1.40
N TYR A 186 6.96 12.02 -0.41
CA TYR A 186 6.66 10.81 0.37
C TYR A 186 5.19 10.68 0.76
N THR A 187 4.64 9.50 0.47
CA THR A 187 3.31 9.08 0.93
C THR A 187 3.40 7.83 1.81
N ALA A 188 2.52 7.71 2.81
CA ALA A 188 2.58 6.65 3.83
C ALA A 188 1.42 5.65 3.79
N SER A 189 0.24 6.08 3.35
CA SER A 189 -0.94 5.22 3.30
C SER A 189 -1.97 5.82 2.35
N VAL A 190 -2.75 4.96 1.72
CA VAL A 190 -3.80 5.33 0.77
C VAL A 190 -5.02 4.45 0.98
N ALA A 191 -6.21 5.03 0.90
CA ALA A 191 -7.48 4.31 1.01
C ALA A 191 -8.48 4.85 0.01
N ILE A 192 -9.32 3.96 -0.52
CA ILE A 192 -10.47 4.32 -1.35
C ILE A 192 -11.74 3.99 -0.57
N HIS A 193 -12.69 4.92 -0.56
CA HIS A 193 -14.08 4.65 -0.20
C HIS A 193 -14.90 4.50 -1.48
N SER A 194 -15.32 3.27 -1.79
CA SER A 194 -15.91 2.95 -3.10
C SER A 194 -17.28 3.59 -3.31
N GLU A 195 -18.11 3.61 -2.28
CA GLU A 195 -19.50 4.10 -2.31
C GLU A 195 -19.56 5.61 -2.37
N LEU A 196 -18.70 6.31 -1.62
CA LEU A 196 -18.61 7.77 -1.65
C LEU A 196 -17.73 8.31 -2.79
N ARG A 197 -17.06 7.43 -3.55
CA ARG A 197 -16.09 7.80 -4.60
C ARG A 197 -15.00 8.74 -4.08
N LEU A 198 -14.41 8.41 -2.93
CA LEU A 198 -13.36 9.22 -2.32
C LEU A 198 -12.02 8.49 -2.27
N LEU A 199 -10.94 9.26 -2.44
CA LEU A 199 -9.56 8.84 -2.26
C LEU A 199 -8.96 9.60 -1.08
N ALA A 200 -8.38 8.90 -0.11
CA ALA A 200 -7.68 9.50 1.02
C ALA A 200 -6.20 9.12 1.03
N LEU A 201 -5.34 10.05 1.45
CA LEU A 201 -3.89 9.84 1.54
C LEU A 201 -3.26 10.54 2.74
N THR A 202 -2.29 9.89 3.36
CA THR A 202 -1.42 10.48 4.40
C THR A 202 -0.02 10.77 3.87
N ALA A 203 0.48 11.97 4.18
CA ALA A 203 1.83 12.42 3.85
C ALA A 203 2.56 12.93 5.12
N PRO A 204 3.15 12.03 5.93
CA PRO A 204 3.72 12.37 7.23
C PRO A 204 4.88 13.37 7.16
N ARG A 205 5.73 13.31 6.14
CA ARG A 205 6.84 14.27 5.97
C ARG A 205 6.35 15.71 5.80
N GLY A 206 5.13 15.88 5.28
CA GLY A 206 4.44 17.15 5.17
C GLY A 206 3.49 17.46 6.32
N ASN A 207 3.24 16.50 7.21
CA ASN A 207 2.17 16.54 8.20
C ASN A 207 0.79 16.87 7.57
N ARG A 208 0.48 16.23 6.43
CA ARG A 208 -0.76 16.48 5.68
C ARG A 208 -1.63 15.24 5.54
N PHE A 209 -2.93 15.45 5.64
CA PHE A 209 -3.95 14.48 5.28
C PHE A 209 -4.85 15.07 4.20
N PHE A 210 -5.10 14.29 3.15
CA PHE A 210 -5.86 14.73 1.99
C PHE A 210 -7.03 13.78 1.71
N ILE A 211 -8.11 14.34 1.18
CA ILE A 211 -9.21 13.60 0.57
C ILE A 211 -9.55 14.26 -0.77
N TRP A 212 -9.66 13.46 -1.82
CA TRP A 212 -10.15 13.87 -3.13
C TRP A 212 -11.42 13.12 -3.50
N ASP A 213 -12.21 13.73 -4.38
CA ASP A 213 -13.10 12.97 -5.24
C ASP A 213 -12.26 12.07 -6.17
N LEU A 214 -12.56 10.78 -6.19
CA LEU A 214 -11.77 9.79 -6.92
C LEU A 214 -11.92 9.91 -8.44
N ASP A 215 -13.02 10.49 -8.92
CA ASP A 215 -13.34 10.56 -10.35
C ASP A 215 -12.88 11.87 -10.97
N SER A 216 -13.21 13.00 -10.33
CA SER A 216 -12.88 14.34 -10.79
C SER A 216 -11.51 14.84 -10.31
N ALA A 217 -10.93 14.20 -9.29
CA ALA A 217 -9.76 14.67 -8.56
C ALA A 217 -9.95 16.02 -7.85
N GLU A 218 -11.18 16.46 -7.66
CA GLU A 218 -11.48 17.65 -6.85
C GLU A 218 -11.04 17.41 -5.40
N VAL A 219 -10.34 18.39 -4.84
CA VAL A 219 -9.92 18.35 -3.43
C VAL A 219 -11.14 18.53 -2.54
N ARG A 220 -11.45 17.50 -1.74
CA ARG A 220 -12.53 17.53 -0.73
C ARG A 220 -12.01 17.92 0.65
N LEU A 221 -10.77 17.55 0.96
CA LEU A 221 -10.08 17.90 2.20
C LEU A 221 -8.59 18.04 1.97
N ASP A 222 -8.00 19.07 2.59
CA ASP A 222 -6.55 19.22 2.71
C ASP A 222 -6.25 19.90 4.06
N VAL A 223 -5.80 19.11 5.04
CA VAL A 223 -5.65 19.56 6.43
C VAL A 223 -4.32 19.15 7.04
N PRO A 224 -3.79 19.94 8.00
CA PRO A 224 -2.65 19.51 8.79
C PRO A 224 -3.04 18.35 9.72
N LEU A 225 -2.24 17.29 9.69
CA LEU A 225 -2.31 16.19 10.63
C LEU A 225 -0.88 15.72 10.91
N ALA A 226 -0.38 16.10 12.09
CA ALA A 226 0.99 15.82 12.47
C ALA A 226 1.23 14.32 12.60
N ASP A 227 2.35 13.85 12.02
CA ASP A 227 2.80 12.46 12.07
C ASP A 227 1.67 11.48 11.68
N CYS A 228 0.90 11.83 10.64
CA CYS A 228 -0.18 10.99 10.13
C CYS A 228 0.39 9.70 9.51
N ALA A 229 -0.17 8.56 9.89
CA ALA A 229 0.36 7.26 9.51
C ALA A 229 -0.65 6.51 8.62
N GLY A 230 -1.44 5.61 9.18
CA GLY A 230 -2.36 4.76 8.43
C GLY A 230 -3.71 5.42 8.18
N VAL A 231 -4.28 5.22 7.00
CA VAL A 231 -5.68 5.58 6.67
C VAL A 231 -6.47 4.34 6.24
N GLY A 232 -7.72 4.25 6.68
CA GLY A 232 -8.64 3.18 6.30
C GLY A 232 -10.05 3.73 6.08
N ALA A 233 -10.81 3.12 5.17
CA ALA A 233 -12.18 3.53 4.87
C ALA A 233 -13.19 2.83 5.80
N LEU A 234 -14.15 3.60 6.30
CA LEU A 234 -15.35 3.14 7.01
C LEU A 234 -16.59 3.60 6.24
N ALA A 235 -17.76 3.07 6.57
CA ALA A 235 -19.02 3.41 5.91
C ALA A 235 -19.34 4.92 5.90
N GLU A 236 -18.87 5.67 6.90
CA GLU A 236 -19.06 7.13 6.94
C GLU A 236 -17.92 7.94 6.30
N GLY A 237 -16.76 7.36 5.98
CA GLY A 237 -15.61 8.12 5.53
C GLY A 237 -14.28 7.43 5.84
N PHE A 238 -13.38 8.12 6.55
CA PHE A 238 -12.02 7.60 6.79
C PHE A 238 -11.59 7.70 8.24
N VAL A 239 -10.89 6.68 8.71
CA VAL A 239 -10.14 6.73 9.96
C VAL A 239 -8.67 6.94 9.65
N VAL A 240 -8.04 7.86 10.37
CA VAL A 240 -6.62 8.18 10.22
C VAL A 240 -5.93 8.09 11.56
N SER A 241 -4.87 7.29 11.62
CA SER A 241 -3.98 7.15 12.77
C SER A 241 -2.79 8.10 12.68
N SER A 242 -2.15 8.35 13.82
CA SER A 242 -0.95 9.17 13.93
C SER A 242 0.01 8.54 14.94
N GLY A 243 1.32 8.66 14.65
CA GLY A 243 2.38 8.20 15.56
C GLY A 243 2.39 8.95 16.90
N GLN A 244 1.69 10.08 17.02
CA GLN A 244 1.46 10.78 18.30
C GLN A 244 0.36 10.15 19.17
N GLY A 245 -0.04 8.91 18.89
CA GLY A 245 -1.07 8.20 19.66
C GLY A 245 -2.50 8.69 19.38
N ARG A 246 -2.71 9.47 18.32
CA ARG A 246 -4.01 10.06 17.97
C ARG A 246 -4.68 9.29 16.85
N CYS A 247 -6.00 9.21 16.90
CA CYS A 247 -6.81 8.68 15.82
C CYS A 247 -8.01 9.58 15.59
N ARG A 248 -8.37 9.78 14.33
CA ARG A 248 -9.50 10.64 13.94
C ARG A 248 -10.36 9.94 12.91
N LEU A 249 -11.67 10.02 13.10
CA LEU A 249 -12.66 9.77 12.08
C LEU A 249 -12.94 11.05 11.31
N TYR A 250 -12.91 10.98 9.99
CA TYR A 250 -13.38 12.01 9.07
C TYR A 250 -14.67 11.52 8.44
N ASP A 251 -15.80 12.04 8.91
CA ASP A 251 -17.13 11.73 8.37
C ASP A 251 -17.36 12.54 7.09
N CYS A 252 -17.54 11.82 5.99
CA CYS A 252 -17.60 12.34 4.63
C CYS A 252 -19.00 12.24 4.00
N ARG A 253 -20.03 11.85 4.77
CA ARG A 253 -21.40 11.69 4.24
C ARG A 253 -22.11 13.01 3.96
N GLY A 254 -21.69 14.08 4.62
CA GLY A 254 -22.21 15.43 4.42
C GLY A 254 -21.41 16.23 3.39
N GLU A 255 -21.94 17.39 3.02
CA GLU A 255 -21.23 18.33 2.14
C GLU A 255 -19.89 18.78 2.74
N ARG A 256 -19.87 18.99 4.06
CA ARG A 256 -18.67 19.31 4.85
C ARG A 256 -18.16 18.07 5.57
N ILE A 257 -16.86 17.83 5.49
CA ILE A 257 -16.20 16.75 6.23
C ILE A 257 -16.04 17.15 7.70
N VAL A 258 -16.48 16.28 8.60
CA VAL A 258 -16.41 16.51 10.05
C VAL A 258 -15.39 15.57 10.67
N ALA A 259 -14.37 16.14 11.33
CA ALA A 259 -13.36 15.38 12.05
C ALA A 259 -13.79 15.13 13.50
N LYS A 260 -13.70 13.88 13.97
CA LYS A 260 -13.96 13.46 15.35
C LYS A 260 -12.75 12.70 15.87
N ALA A 261 -12.25 13.07 17.04
CA ALA A 261 -11.22 12.29 17.71
C ALA A 261 -11.80 10.93 18.14
N LEU A 262 -11.02 9.87 17.95
CA LEU A 262 -11.32 8.53 18.45
C LEU A 262 -10.41 8.24 19.63
N GLU A 263 -11.00 7.69 20.70
CA GLU A 263 -10.27 7.18 21.85
C GLU A 263 -9.68 5.82 21.46
N LEU A 264 -8.34 5.73 21.45
CA LEU A 264 -7.60 4.48 21.26
C LEU A 264 -6.80 4.15 22.52
N PRO A 265 -6.45 2.86 22.73
CA PRO A 265 -5.47 2.50 23.73
C PRO A 265 -4.16 3.28 23.55
N ALA A 266 -3.47 3.58 24.65
CA ALA A 266 -2.17 4.24 24.61
C ALA A 266 -1.17 3.40 23.78
N GLY A 267 -0.49 4.05 22.84
CA GLY A 267 0.46 3.39 21.94
C GLY A 267 0.99 4.32 20.85
N LEU A 268 1.98 3.84 20.11
CA LEU A 268 2.47 4.46 18.87
C LEU A 268 1.89 3.68 17.69
N TRP A 269 1.23 4.37 16.76
CA TRP A 269 0.57 3.76 15.62
C TRP A 269 1.38 4.02 14.35
N ASP A 270 1.59 2.97 13.55
CA ASP A 270 2.25 3.07 12.25
C ASP A 270 1.23 3.14 11.11
N ASN A 271 1.70 2.97 9.87
CA ASN A 271 0.85 3.06 8.69
C ASN A 271 0.04 1.79 8.36
N HIS A 272 0.22 0.69 9.10
CA HIS A 272 -0.45 -0.60 8.87
C HIS A 272 -1.80 -0.67 9.60
N LEU A 273 -2.72 0.24 9.27
CA LEU A 273 -4.06 0.25 9.83
C LEU A 273 -4.93 -0.85 9.20
N ARG A 274 -5.54 -1.69 10.05
CA ARG A 274 -6.58 -2.66 9.64
C ARG A 274 -7.86 -2.40 10.41
N LEU A 275 -8.97 -2.32 9.70
CA LEU A 275 -10.32 -2.19 10.25
C LEU A 275 -10.97 -3.58 10.26
N ALA A 276 -11.76 -3.86 11.30
CA ALA A 276 -12.46 -5.13 11.49
C ALA A 276 -13.82 -5.14 10.79
#